data_AF-A0A645FCU2-F1
#
_entry.id   AF-A0A645FCU2-F1
#
_cell.length_a   1.000
_cell.length_b   1.000
_cell.length_c   1.000
_cell.angle_alpha   90.00
_cell.angle_beta   90.00
_cell.angle_gamma   90.00
#
_symmetry.space_group_name_H-M   'P 1'
#
loop_
_entity.id
_entity.type
_entity.pdbx_description
1 polymer ?
#
loop_
_entity_poly.entity_id
_entity_poly.type
_entity_poly.pdbx_seq_one_letter_code
_entity_poly.pdbx_strand_id
1 'polypeptide(L)'
;MVEYEGKPVGFCLGFPDINVLLKKINGNLLPFGWARLIFGVKKLRDYRLFGLAVNPEWHKRALDALMYIHLYESLKAKNIRMEANYILEDNLHIKNALERLGMRHNKTYRIYEKPLAR
;
A
#
# COMPACT_ATOMS: atom_id res chain seq x y z
N MET A 1 6.50 -10.02 7.19
CA MET A 1 7.80 -10.50 6.64
C MET A 1 7.67 -12.00 6.46
N VAL A 2 8.25 -12.54 5.39
CA VAL A 2 8.31 -13.98 5.17
C VAL A 2 9.76 -14.39 5.28
N GLU A 3 9.99 -15.47 6.01
CA GLU A 3 11.32 -16.03 6.26
C GLU A 3 11.34 -17.49 5.84
N TYR A 4 12.48 -17.95 5.34
CA TYR A 4 12.78 -19.35 5.08
C TYR A 4 14.10 -19.70 5.76
N GLU A 5 14.10 -20.68 6.66
CA GLU A 5 15.27 -21.10 7.43
C GLU A 5 16.00 -19.93 8.12
N GLY A 6 15.24 -18.98 8.68
CA GLY A 6 15.78 -17.80 9.36
C GLY A 6 16.33 -16.71 8.44
N LYS A 7 16.18 -16.84 7.11
CA LYS A 7 16.55 -15.80 6.15
C LYS A 7 15.30 -15.08 5.62
N PRO A 8 15.29 -13.74 5.57
CA PRO A 8 14.18 -13.00 5.00
C PRO A 8 14.10 -13.23 3.48
N VAL A 9 12.96 -13.74 3.01
CA VAL A 9 12.70 -14.02 1.58
C VAL A 9 11.69 -13.06 0.97
N GLY A 10 10.98 -12.29 1.79
CA GLY A 10 10.07 -11.26 1.29
C GLY A 10 9.47 -10.39 2.38
N PHE A 11 8.95 -9.25 1.97
CA PHE A 11 8.22 -8.34 2.84
C PHE A 11 7.04 -7.69 2.13
N CYS A 12 6.08 -7.25 2.93
CA CYS A 12 4.88 -6.56 2.51
C CYS A 12 4.64 -5.45 3.52
N LEU A 13 4.51 -4.22 3.02
CA LEU A 13 4.49 -3.01 3.81
C LEU A 13 3.27 -2.17 3.43
N GLY A 14 2.42 -1.92 4.42
CA GLY A 14 1.25 -1.08 4.29
C GLY A 14 1.20 -0.02 5.39
N PHE A 15 0.71 1.16 5.06
CA PHE A 15 0.59 2.30 5.97
C PHE A 15 -0.84 2.86 5.94
N PRO A 16 -1.32 3.46 7.04
CA PRO A 16 -2.60 4.17 7.02
C PRO A 16 -2.53 5.39 6.09
N ASP A 17 -3.62 5.70 5.40
CA ASP A 17 -3.69 6.81 4.45
C ASP A 17 -3.78 8.17 5.16
N ILE A 18 -2.62 8.78 5.39
CA ILE A 18 -2.49 10.08 6.05
C ILE A 18 -3.08 11.21 5.20
N ASN A 19 -3.28 11.02 3.88
CA ASN A 19 -3.86 12.07 3.01
C ASN A 19 -5.26 12.49 3.46
N VAL A 20 -6.02 11.57 4.07
CA VAL A 20 -7.33 11.88 4.66
C VAL A 20 -7.22 12.92 5.77
N LEU A 21 -6.14 12.90 6.57
CA LEU A 21 -5.89 13.87 7.62
C LEU A 21 -5.26 15.16 7.05
N LEU A 22 -4.33 15.04 6.11
CA LEU A 22 -3.70 16.19 5.46
C LEU A 22 -4.75 17.08 4.78
N LYS A 23 -5.74 16.48 4.12
CA LYS A 23 -6.87 17.20 3.52
C LYS A 23 -7.69 17.96 4.57
N LYS A 24 -7.85 17.41 5.79
CA LYS A 24 -8.59 18.05 6.89
C LYS A 24 -7.85 19.22 7.54
N ILE A 25 -6.52 19.24 7.45
CA ILE A 25 -5.70 20.36 7.98
C ILE A 25 -5.28 21.35 6.88
N ASN A 26 -5.62 21.09 5.62
CA ASN A 26 -5.25 21.90 4.46
C ASN A 26 -3.73 22.19 4.40
N GLY A 27 -2.91 21.20 4.78
CA GLY A 27 -1.44 21.34 4.85
C GLY A 27 -0.91 22.18 6.03
N ASN A 28 -1.76 22.83 6.81
CA ASN A 28 -1.34 23.68 7.93
C ASN A 28 -1.15 22.90 9.22
N LEU A 29 0.07 22.89 9.75
CA LEU A 29 0.40 22.20 11.00
C LEU A 29 0.02 23.02 12.24
N LEU A 30 0.01 24.35 12.14
CA LEU A 30 -0.25 25.26 13.24
C LEU A 30 -1.63 25.93 13.14
N PRO A 31 -2.25 26.27 14.28
CA PRO A 31 -1.78 26.01 15.64
C PRO A 31 -2.02 24.57 16.14
N PHE A 32 -3.00 23.85 15.57
CA PHE A 32 -3.44 22.53 16.08
C PHE A 32 -3.47 21.40 15.03
N GLY A 33 -2.94 21.62 13.83
CA GLY A 33 -2.88 20.61 12.78
C GLY A 33 -2.04 19.38 13.15
N TRP A 34 -0.93 19.58 13.86
CA TRP A 34 -0.07 18.51 14.38
C TRP A 34 -0.83 17.55 15.32
N ALA A 35 -1.66 18.09 16.23
CA ALA A 35 -2.45 17.28 17.16
C ALA A 35 -3.45 16.42 16.39
N ARG A 36 -4.09 17.00 15.37
CA ARG A 36 -5.03 16.29 14.50
C ARG A 36 -4.37 15.17 13.70
N LEU A 37 -3.10 15.32 13.31
CA LEU A 37 -2.32 14.25 12.70
C LEU A 37 -2.02 13.13 13.70
N ILE A 38 -1.38 13.44 14.83
CA ILE A 38 -0.94 12.43 15.81
C ILE A 38 -2.12 11.61 16.34
N PHE A 39 -3.20 12.27 16.76
CA PHE A 39 -4.39 11.58 17.29
C PHE A 39 -5.29 11.00 16.20
N GLY A 40 -5.23 11.55 14.98
CA GLY A 40 -6.03 11.11 13.84
C GLY A 40 -5.52 9.82 13.22
N VAL A 41 -4.20 9.59 13.19
CA VAL A 41 -3.59 8.43 12.51
C VAL A 41 -4.14 7.11 13.04
N LYS A 42 -4.34 6.99 14.36
CA LYS A 42 -4.89 5.77 14.99
C LYS A 42 -6.35 5.48 14.60
N LYS A 43 -7.08 6.49 14.10
CA LYS A 43 -8.49 6.39 13.70
C LYS A 43 -8.67 6.15 12.19
N LEU A 44 -7.57 6.10 11.43
CA LEU A 44 -7.64 5.85 9.99
C LEU A 44 -8.09 4.42 9.71
N ARG A 45 -8.99 4.31 8.74
CA ARG A 45 -9.53 3.03 8.24
C ARG A 45 -9.07 2.72 6.82
N ASP A 46 -8.57 3.73 6.11
CA ASP A 46 -7.98 3.57 4.79
C ASP A 46 -6.50 3.24 4.95
N TYR A 47 -6.06 2.17 4.31
CA TYR A 47 -4.68 1.71 4.30
C TYR A 47 -4.19 1.60 2.86
N ARG A 48 -2.94 2.01 2.63
CA ARG A 48 -2.27 1.89 1.35
C ARG A 48 -1.14 0.89 1.46
N LEU A 49 -1.14 -0.09 0.57
CA LEU A 49 0.06 -0.88 0.35
C LEU A 49 1.09 -0.02 -0.38
N PHE A 50 2.27 0.06 0.21
CA PHE A 50 3.38 0.84 -0.33
C PHE A 50 4.36 -0.03 -1.11
N GLY A 51 4.68 -1.22 -0.60
CA GLY A 51 5.69 -2.06 -1.21
C GLY A 51 5.53 -3.51 -0.84
N LEU A 52 5.68 -4.36 -1.84
CA LEU A 52 5.83 -5.78 -1.69
C LEU A 52 7.06 -6.21 -2.48
N ALA A 53 7.95 -6.95 -1.85
CA ALA A 53 9.10 -7.53 -2.51
C ALA A 53 9.27 -8.98 -2.06
N VAL A 54 9.59 -9.82 -3.03
CA VAL A 54 9.95 -11.23 -2.83
C VAL A 54 11.27 -11.43 -3.54
N ASN A 55 12.19 -12.14 -2.89
CA ASN A 55 13.44 -12.56 -3.51
C ASN A 55 13.13 -13.32 -4.82
N PRO A 56 13.77 -12.99 -5.95
CA PRO A 56 13.55 -13.64 -7.25
C PRO A 56 13.55 -15.18 -7.21
N GLU A 57 14.39 -15.80 -6.37
CA GLU A 57 14.46 -17.27 -6.21
C GLU A 57 13.14 -17.87 -5.69
N TRP A 58 12.33 -17.05 -5.03
CA TRP A 58 11.08 -17.43 -4.38
C TRP A 58 9.84 -16.95 -5.14
N HIS A 59 10.02 -16.42 -6.36
CA HIS A 59 8.92 -16.07 -7.25
C HIS A 59 8.13 -17.32 -7.68
N LYS A 60 6.90 -17.11 -8.17
CA LYS A 60 5.96 -18.16 -8.61
C LYS A 60 5.51 -19.13 -7.51
N ARG A 61 5.78 -18.83 -6.24
CA ARG A 61 5.31 -19.58 -5.06
C ARG A 61 4.12 -18.92 -4.34
N ALA A 62 3.46 -17.97 -5.01
CA ALA A 62 2.32 -17.20 -4.48
C ALA A 62 2.59 -16.46 -3.15
N LEU A 63 3.86 -16.23 -2.80
CA LEU A 63 4.25 -15.54 -1.56
C LEU A 63 3.75 -14.09 -1.51
N ASP A 64 3.68 -13.44 -2.67
CA ASP A 64 3.08 -12.13 -2.85
C ASP A 64 1.60 -12.12 -2.40
N ALA A 65 0.79 -13.01 -2.96
CA ALA A 65 -0.63 -13.13 -2.61
C ALA A 65 -0.83 -13.47 -1.12
N LEU A 66 -0.04 -14.41 -0.59
CA LEU A 66 -0.10 -14.80 0.83
C LEU A 66 0.23 -13.63 1.76
N MET A 67 1.25 -12.84 1.42
CA MET A 67 1.60 -11.65 2.20
C MET A 67 0.50 -10.58 2.16
N TYR A 68 -0.19 -10.41 1.03
CA TYR A 68 -1.36 -9.53 0.95
C TYR A 68 -2.52 -10.01 1.83
N ILE A 69 -2.85 -11.30 1.75
CA ILE A 69 -3.91 -11.91 2.58
C ILE A 69 -3.57 -11.71 4.05
N HIS A 70 -2.35 -12.03 4.45
CA HIS A 70 -1.91 -11.88 5.83
C HIS A 70 -1.99 -10.43 6.31
N LEU A 71 -1.54 -9.46 5.49
CA LEU A 71 -1.68 -8.05 5.83
C LEU A 71 -3.16 -7.65 5.97
N TYR A 72 -4.00 -8.06 5.04
CA TYR A 72 -5.44 -7.77 5.07
C TYR A 72 -6.11 -8.36 6.31
N GLU A 73 -5.84 -9.62 6.64
CA GLU A 73 -6.38 -10.30 7.82
C GLU A 73 -5.94 -9.62 9.12
N SER A 74 -4.67 -9.21 9.22
CA SER A 74 -4.15 -8.51 10.40
C SER A 74 -4.86 -7.17 10.65
N LEU A 75 -5.43 -6.57 9.62
CA LEU A 75 -6.13 -5.29 9.68
C LEU A 75 -7.67 -5.44 9.65
N LYS A 76 -8.19 -6.63 9.35
CA LYS A 76 -9.62 -6.90 9.13
C LYS A 76 -10.51 -6.47 10.30
N ALA A 77 -10.02 -6.60 11.54
CA ALA A 77 -10.74 -6.21 12.75
C ALA A 77 -11.13 -4.72 12.80
N LYS A 78 -10.49 -3.86 12.00
CA LYS A 78 -10.73 -2.40 11.96
C LYS A 78 -11.72 -1.95 10.88
N ASN A 79 -12.39 -2.88 10.19
CA ASN A 79 -13.27 -2.61 9.04
C ASN A 79 -12.61 -1.68 8.02
N ILE A 80 -11.42 -2.10 7.57
CA ILE A 80 -10.53 -1.26 6.77
C ILE A 80 -10.85 -1.32 5.28
N ARG A 81 -10.49 -0.25 4.57
CA ARG A 81 -10.34 -0.25 3.12
C ARG A 81 -8.86 -0.31 2.80
N MET A 82 -8.44 -1.27 1.99
CA MET A 82 -7.06 -1.41 1.56
C MET A 82 -6.94 -1.07 0.06
N GLU A 83 -5.96 -0.26 -0.29
CA GLU A 83 -5.62 0.09 -1.67
C GLU A 83 -4.19 -0.30 -1.99
N ALA A 84 -3.99 -1.08 -3.04
CA ALA A 84 -2.67 -1.35 -3.58
C ALA A 84 -2.31 -0.24 -4.58
N ASN A 85 -1.25 0.52 -4.29
CA ASN A 85 -0.82 1.66 -5.09
C ASN A 85 0.49 1.36 -5.83
N TYR A 86 0.79 2.14 -6.86
CA TYR A 86 2.03 2.10 -7.65
C TYR A 86 2.34 0.75 -8.30
N ILE A 87 1.31 0.12 -8.86
CA ILE A 87 1.48 -1.08 -9.67
C ILE A 87 1.73 -0.67 -11.12
N LEU A 88 2.85 -1.14 -11.68
CA LEU A 88 3.15 -0.95 -13.09
C LEU A 88 2.10 -1.68 -13.94
N GLU A 89 1.69 -1.05 -15.03
CA GLU A 89 0.59 -1.54 -15.88
C GLU A 89 0.91 -2.89 -16.54
N ASP A 90 2.19 -3.12 -16.83
CA ASP A 90 2.76 -4.31 -17.46
C ASP A 90 3.05 -5.45 -16.47
N ASN A 91 2.96 -5.20 -15.16
CA ASN A 91 3.10 -6.24 -14.15
C ASN A 91 1.79 -7.04 -14.02
N LEU A 92 1.54 -7.90 -14.99
CA LEU A 92 0.33 -8.74 -15.03
C LEU A 92 0.27 -9.73 -13.86
N HIS A 93 1.41 -10.15 -13.32
CA HIS A 93 1.47 -11.12 -12.21
C HIS A 93 0.76 -10.58 -10.97
N ILE A 94 1.17 -9.39 -10.51
CA ILE A 94 0.56 -8.76 -9.32
C ILE A 94 -0.88 -8.32 -9.62
N LYS A 95 -1.18 -7.79 -10.82
CA LYS A 95 -2.55 -7.39 -11.19
C LYS A 95 -3.53 -8.56 -11.11
N ASN A 96 -3.18 -9.68 -11.75
CA ASN A 96 -4.00 -10.88 -11.73
C ASN A 96 -4.15 -11.44 -10.30
N ALA A 97 -3.10 -11.38 -9.48
CA ALA A 97 -3.19 -11.78 -8.08
C ALA A 97 -4.20 -10.93 -7.31
N LEU A 98 -4.15 -9.60 -7.44
CA LEU A 98 -5.07 -8.70 -6.72
C LEU A 98 -6.51 -8.82 -7.20
N GLU A 99 -6.74 -8.97 -8.51
CA GLU A 99 -8.09 -9.22 -9.05
C GLU A 99 -8.67 -10.53 -8.52
N ARG A 100 -7.86 -11.59 -8.44
CA ARG A 100 -8.27 -12.88 -7.85
C ARG A 100 -8.54 -12.80 -6.35
N LEU A 101 -7.88 -11.87 -5.65
CA LEU A 101 -8.17 -11.54 -4.25
C LEU A 101 -9.44 -10.67 -4.09
N GLY A 102 -10.15 -10.38 -5.18
CA GLY A 102 -11.39 -9.59 -5.17
C GLY A 102 -11.17 -8.09 -5.09
N MET A 103 -9.93 -7.60 -5.26
CA MET A 103 -9.68 -6.17 -5.35
C MET A 103 -10.20 -5.62 -6.66
N ARG A 104 -10.73 -4.39 -6.61
CA ARG A 104 -11.29 -3.70 -7.79
C ARG A 104 -10.33 -2.63 -8.25
N HIS A 105 -10.10 -2.56 -9.57
CA HIS A 105 -9.34 -1.48 -10.18
C HIS A 105 -10.02 -0.13 -9.88
N ASN A 106 -9.28 0.79 -9.26
CA ASN A 106 -9.81 2.08 -8.81
C ASN A 106 -9.37 3.23 -9.72
N LYS A 107 -8.07 3.31 -10.05
CA LYS A 107 -7.50 4.44 -10.77
C LYS A 107 -6.26 4.04 -11.56
N THR A 108 -6.09 4.65 -12.73
CA THR A 108 -4.89 4.55 -13.57
C THR A 108 -4.15 5.89 -13.57
N TYR A 109 -2.84 5.86 -13.33
CA TYR A 109 -1.97 7.03 -13.44
C TYR A 109 -1.14 6.92 -14.72
N ARG A 110 -0.93 8.06 -15.40
CA ARG A 110 -0.03 8.19 -16.54
C ARG A 110 0.96 9.29 -16.23
N ILE A 111 2.25 8.96 -16.28
CA ILE A 111 3.32 9.91 -16.02
C ILE A 111 3.87 10.31 -17.39
N TYR A 112 3.86 11.61 -17.67
CA TYR A 112 4.44 12.17 -18.88
C TYR A 112 5.63 13.04 -18.47
N GLU A 113 6.72 12.91 -19.22
CA GLU A 113 7.91 13.72 -19.05
C GLU A 113 8.10 14.59 -20.30
N LYS A 114 8.50 15.85 -20.09
CA LYS A 114 8.92 16.75 -21.16
C LYS A 114 10.14 17.54 -20.66
N PRO A 115 11.19 17.71 -21.47
CA PRO A 115 12.25 18.65 -21.14
C PRO A 115 11.68 20.07 -21.04
N LEU A 116 12.04 20.79 -19.98
CA LEU A 116 11.77 22.22 -19.90
C LEU A 116 12.67 22.94 -20.90
N ALA A 117 12.10 23.88 -21.66
CA ALA A 117 12.92 24.76 -22.49
C ALA A 117 13.85 25.54 -21.55
N ARG A 118 15.16 25.54 -21.87
CA ARG A 118 16.12 26.42 -21.20
C ARG A 118 15.81 27.87 -21.51
#